data_AF-A0A957L7J5-F1
#
_entry.id   AF-A0A957L7J5-F1
#
_cell.length_a   1.000
_cell.length_b   1.000
_cell.length_c   1.000
_cell.angle_alpha   90.00
_cell.angle_beta   90.00
_cell.angle_gamma   90.00
#
_symmetry.space_group_name_H-M   'P 1'
#
loop_
_entity.id
_entity.type
_entity.pdbx_description
1 polymer ?
#
loop_
_entity_poly.entity_id
_entity_poly.type
_entity_poly.pdbx_seq_one_letter_code
_entity_poly.pdbx_strand_id
1 'polypeptide(L)'
;GEQAYRQAVAYRRLAAQPHALAHELNNLANLYQKQRRWELAASNYEEALAVLPIEAYPVIAAAIYNSLGTLHFNLDRLEEAHDAFREAARRYERLPGQTTRSALVLTNLGQLSLKLGQLPAALDYLQRAATIWRQYGQLLWLANVLGGLAEYFQRTGNLVQARSLYEEAIELLAAFPDNDWARKWTADFKEALAGL
;
A
#
# COMPACT_ATOMS: atom_id res chain seq x y z
N GLY A 1 39.40 6.12 -5.72
CA GLY A 1 39.74 7.25 -4.83
C GLY A 1 39.23 7.00 -3.43
N GLU A 2 39.78 7.68 -2.43
CA GLU A 2 39.45 7.50 -1.00
C GLU A 2 37.94 7.53 -0.71
N GLN A 3 37.17 8.37 -1.40
CA GLN A 3 35.71 8.44 -1.28
C GLN A 3 35.01 7.15 -1.72
N ALA A 4 35.42 6.55 -2.84
CA ALA A 4 34.90 5.27 -3.31
C ALA A 4 35.30 4.12 -2.36
N TYR A 5 36.48 4.19 -1.74
CA TYR A 5 36.91 3.22 -0.74
C TYR A 5 36.10 3.33 0.56
N ARG A 6 35.82 4.55 1.05
CA ARG A 6 34.95 4.78 2.21
C ARG A 6 33.50 4.36 1.95
N GLN A 7 32.98 4.63 0.74
CA GLN A 7 31.67 4.12 0.32
C GLN A 7 31.66 2.58 0.27
N ALA A 8 32.69 1.95 -0.30
CA ALA A 8 32.80 0.49 -0.34
C ALA A 8 32.97 -0.17 1.05
N VAL A 9 33.56 0.53 2.02
CA VAL A 9 33.67 0.07 3.43
C VAL A 9 32.35 0.28 4.19
N ALA A 10 31.68 1.42 4.00
CA ALA A 10 30.35 1.67 4.56
C ALA A 10 29.33 0.66 4.00
N TYR A 11 29.37 0.41 2.69
CA TYR A 11 28.60 -0.62 2.02
C TYR A 11 28.92 -2.02 2.57
N ARG A 12 30.19 -2.38 2.76
CA ARG A 12 30.58 -3.66 3.40
C ARG A 12 30.13 -3.79 4.86
N ARG A 13 30.14 -2.70 5.64
CA ARG A 13 29.62 -2.70 7.02
C ARG A 13 28.10 -2.85 7.07
N LEU A 14 27.39 -2.21 6.13
CA LEU A 14 25.95 -2.39 5.97
C LEU A 14 25.61 -3.78 5.41
N ALA A 15 26.45 -4.34 4.53
CA ALA A 15 26.32 -5.72 4.06
C ALA A 15 26.58 -6.76 5.16
N ALA A 16 27.24 -6.40 6.26
CA ALA A 16 27.31 -7.25 7.46
C ALA A 16 25.98 -7.27 8.24
N GLN A 17 25.07 -6.34 7.96
CA GLN A 17 23.69 -6.28 8.46
C GLN A 17 22.72 -6.09 7.28
N PRO A 18 22.57 -7.10 6.42
CA PRO A 18 21.86 -6.94 5.15
C PRO A 18 20.39 -6.51 5.32
N HIS A 19 19.78 -6.82 6.45
CA HIS A 19 18.44 -6.34 6.81
C HIS A 19 18.39 -4.82 7.06
N ALA A 20 19.40 -4.24 7.70
CA ALA A 20 19.48 -2.81 7.93
C ALA A 20 19.69 -2.07 6.61
N LEU A 21 20.58 -2.58 5.75
CA LEU A 21 20.78 -2.04 4.40
C LEU A 21 19.48 -2.04 3.58
N ALA A 22 18.78 -3.19 3.54
CA ALA A 22 17.50 -3.29 2.84
C ALA A 22 16.45 -2.30 3.38
N HIS A 23 16.44 -2.07 4.70
CA HIS A 23 15.52 -1.13 5.32
C HIS A 23 15.81 0.33 4.91
N GLU A 24 17.08 0.71 4.83
CA GLU A 24 17.49 2.03 4.35
C GLU A 24 17.23 2.23 2.86
N LEU A 25 17.52 1.22 2.03
CA LEU A 25 17.20 1.24 0.60
C LEU A 25 15.69 1.38 0.37
N ASN A 26 14.86 0.67 1.15
CA ASN A 26 13.41 0.82 1.11
C ASN A 26 12.95 2.24 1.48
N ASN A 27 13.56 2.84 2.51
CA ASN A 27 13.26 4.22 2.91
C ASN A 27 13.66 5.24 1.83
N LEU A 28 14.83 5.05 1.23
CA LEU A 28 15.31 5.87 0.12
C LEU A 28 14.42 5.74 -1.11
N ALA A 29 13.98 4.52 -1.43
CA ALA A 29 13.01 4.26 -2.49
C ALA A 29 11.67 4.98 -2.24
N ASN A 30 11.13 4.90 -1.01
CA ASN A 30 9.92 5.63 -0.62
C ASN A 30 10.07 7.14 -0.79
N LEU A 31 11.24 7.70 -0.49
CA LEU A 31 11.54 9.12 -0.70
C LEU A 31 11.57 9.48 -2.19
N TYR A 32 12.24 8.67 -3.02
CA TYR A 32 12.24 8.88 -4.47
C TYR A 32 10.86 8.76 -5.08
N GLN A 33 10.03 7.82 -4.61
CA GLN A 33 8.64 7.70 -5.03
C GLN A 33 7.84 8.97 -4.72
N LYS A 34 7.99 9.55 -3.51
CA LYS A 34 7.36 10.84 -3.15
C LYS A 34 7.82 11.98 -4.05
N GLN A 35 9.06 11.95 -4.53
CA GLN A 35 9.63 12.90 -5.48
C GLN A 35 9.29 12.59 -6.95
N ARG A 36 8.49 11.54 -7.22
CA ARG A 36 8.17 11.06 -8.57
C ARG A 36 9.39 10.63 -9.39
N ARG A 37 10.46 10.19 -8.72
CA ARG A 37 11.69 9.66 -9.33
C ARG A 37 11.59 8.14 -9.41
N TRP A 38 10.77 7.66 -10.34
CA TRP A 38 10.27 6.29 -10.36
C TRP A 38 11.34 5.24 -10.59
N GLU A 39 12.27 5.49 -11.52
CA GLU A 39 13.35 4.55 -11.86
C GLU A 39 14.28 4.34 -10.67
N LEU A 40 14.58 5.41 -9.93
CA LEU A 40 15.39 5.34 -8.73
C LEU A 40 14.67 4.63 -7.59
N ALA A 41 13.35 4.84 -7.45
CA ALA A 41 12.56 4.11 -6.48
C ALA A 41 12.57 2.60 -6.77
N ALA A 42 12.28 2.21 -8.02
CA ALA A 42 12.29 0.81 -8.45
C ALA A 42 13.65 0.15 -8.19
N SER A 43 14.73 0.77 -8.65
CA SER A 43 16.08 0.26 -8.47
C SER A 43 16.45 0.06 -6.99
N ASN A 44 16.04 0.96 -6.09
CA ASN A 44 16.31 0.82 -4.66
C ASN A 44 15.46 -0.27 -4.00
N TYR A 45 14.20 -0.45 -4.39
CA TYR A 45 13.39 -1.58 -3.89
C TYR A 45 13.94 -2.93 -4.36
N GLU A 46 14.36 -3.02 -5.62
CA GLU A 46 14.96 -4.23 -6.20
C GLU A 46 16.29 -4.56 -5.52
N GLU A 47 17.16 -3.55 -5.30
CA GLU A 47 18.40 -3.73 -4.54
C GLU A 47 18.12 -4.16 -3.10
N ALA A 48 17.12 -3.57 -2.44
CA ALA A 48 16.72 -3.95 -1.09
C ALA A 48 16.30 -5.43 -1.01
N LEU A 49 15.54 -5.92 -1.98
CA LEU A 49 15.16 -7.34 -2.06
C LEU A 49 16.34 -8.25 -2.40
N ALA A 50 17.27 -7.80 -3.24
CA ALA A 50 18.44 -8.58 -3.66
C ALA A 50 19.44 -8.80 -2.50
N VAL A 51 19.63 -7.80 -1.64
CA VAL A 51 20.56 -7.91 -0.50
C VAL A 51 19.94 -8.57 0.73
N LEU A 52 18.61 -8.55 0.85
CA LEU A 52 17.90 -9.08 2.02
C LEU A 52 17.83 -10.61 1.99
N PRO A 53 18.24 -11.31 3.07
CA PRO A 53 17.91 -12.72 3.26
C PRO A 53 16.41 -12.87 3.56
N ILE A 54 15.59 -12.90 2.50
CA ILE A 54 14.12 -12.77 2.58
C ILE A 54 13.47 -13.73 3.57
N GLU A 55 13.91 -14.99 3.60
CA GLU A 55 13.35 -16.01 4.49
C GLU A 55 13.71 -15.77 5.96
N ALA A 56 14.84 -15.12 6.25
CA ALA A 56 15.23 -14.74 7.61
C ALA A 56 14.55 -13.45 8.08
N TYR A 57 14.11 -12.60 7.14
CA TYR A 57 13.51 -11.28 7.41
C TYR A 57 12.19 -11.06 6.67
N PRO A 58 11.19 -11.95 6.85
CA PRO A 58 9.97 -11.94 6.05
C PRO A 58 9.11 -10.68 6.26
N VAL A 59 9.17 -10.05 7.44
CA VAL A 59 8.47 -8.78 7.72
C VAL A 59 9.02 -7.64 6.85
N ILE A 60 10.36 -7.53 6.76
CA ILE A 60 11.03 -6.49 5.97
C ILE A 60 10.76 -6.73 4.49
N ALA A 61 10.89 -7.98 4.04
CA ALA A 61 10.59 -8.36 2.66
C ALA A 61 9.14 -8.00 2.28
N ALA A 62 8.16 -8.33 3.13
CA ALA A 62 6.76 -8.02 2.88
C ALA A 62 6.49 -6.51 2.78
N ALA A 63 7.16 -5.69 3.60
CA ALA A 63 7.06 -4.24 3.52
C ALA A 63 7.64 -3.68 2.20
N ILE A 64 8.77 -4.23 1.74
CA ILE A 64 9.38 -3.83 0.47
C ILE A 64 8.48 -4.23 -0.69
N TYR A 65 7.99 -5.47 -0.74
CA TYR A 65 7.06 -5.94 -1.77
C TYR A 65 5.78 -5.09 -1.83
N ASN A 66 5.21 -4.71 -0.68
CA ASN A 66 4.04 -3.83 -0.68
C ASN A 66 4.35 -2.42 -1.22
N SER A 67 5.54 -1.89 -0.93
CA SER A 67 5.96 -0.58 -1.42
C SER A 67 6.22 -0.62 -2.93
N LEU A 68 6.90 -1.65 -3.40
CA LEU A 68 7.12 -1.92 -4.82
C LEU A 68 5.81 -2.12 -5.59
N GLY A 69 4.85 -2.86 -5.03
CA GLY A 69 3.52 -3.01 -5.61
C GLY A 69 2.77 -1.68 -5.73
N THR A 70 2.93 -0.80 -4.74
CA THR A 70 2.36 0.55 -4.76
C THR A 70 3.01 1.41 -5.85
N LEU A 71 4.34 1.30 -6.03
CA LEU A 71 5.05 1.95 -7.12
C LEU A 71 4.52 1.49 -8.48
N HIS A 72 4.44 0.19 -8.71
CA HIS A 72 3.93 -0.38 -9.96
C HIS A 72 2.47 0.03 -10.23
N PHE A 73 1.61 0.03 -9.20
CA PHE A 73 0.23 0.49 -9.30
C PHE A 73 0.14 1.95 -9.79
N ASN A 74 0.98 2.84 -9.22
CA ASN A 74 1.04 4.24 -9.62
C ASN A 74 1.59 4.46 -11.03
N LEU A 75 2.38 3.51 -11.53
CA LEU A 75 2.92 3.49 -12.90
C LEU A 75 2.00 2.77 -13.90
N ASP A 76 0.81 2.36 -13.48
CA ASP A 76 -0.14 1.57 -14.27
C ASP A 76 0.39 0.20 -14.74
N ARG A 77 1.41 -0.31 -14.04
CA ARG A 77 2.00 -1.64 -14.24
C ARG A 77 1.26 -2.66 -13.37
N LEU A 78 0.03 -2.97 -13.78
CA LEU A 78 -0.94 -3.65 -12.92
C LEU A 78 -0.58 -5.11 -12.62
N GLU A 79 0.08 -5.81 -13.56
CA GLU A 79 0.54 -7.19 -13.37
C GLU A 79 1.68 -7.23 -12.34
N GLU A 80 2.70 -6.37 -12.49
CA GLU A 80 3.80 -6.29 -11.52
C GLU A 80 3.31 -5.83 -10.14
N ALA A 81 2.32 -4.93 -10.10
CA ALA A 81 1.68 -4.53 -8.85
C ALA A 81 0.99 -5.71 -8.16
N HIS A 82 0.25 -6.51 -8.92
CA HIS A 82 -0.45 -7.69 -8.42
C HIS A 82 0.54 -8.69 -7.81
N ASP A 83 1.61 -9.02 -8.54
CA ASP A 83 2.59 -9.99 -8.09
C ASP A 83 3.31 -9.52 -6.82
N ALA A 84 3.73 -8.25 -6.79
CA ALA A 84 4.37 -7.67 -5.61
C ALA A 84 3.43 -7.65 -4.39
N PHE A 85 2.16 -7.23 -4.56
CA PHE A 85 1.21 -7.26 -3.45
C PHE A 85 0.89 -8.68 -2.97
N ARG A 86 0.80 -9.66 -3.87
CA ARG A 86 0.61 -11.07 -3.49
C ARG A 86 1.78 -11.63 -2.70
N GLU A 87 3.02 -11.28 -3.07
CA GLU A 87 4.20 -11.69 -2.32
C GLU A 87 4.28 -11.04 -0.93
N ALA A 88 3.79 -9.80 -0.79
CA ALA A 88 3.61 -9.17 0.52
C ALA A 88 2.54 -9.88 1.36
N ALA A 89 1.37 -10.16 0.76
CA ALA A 89 0.25 -10.82 1.43
C ALA A 89 0.64 -12.21 1.95
N ARG A 90 1.23 -13.06 1.09
CA ARG A 90 1.69 -14.42 1.44
C ARG A 90 2.64 -14.41 2.64
N ARG A 91 3.52 -13.40 2.73
CA ARG A 91 4.46 -13.27 3.85
C ARG A 91 3.76 -12.85 5.13
N TYR A 92 2.90 -11.84 5.10
CA TYR A 92 2.17 -11.43 6.29
C TYR A 92 1.17 -12.48 6.79
N GLU A 93 0.57 -13.28 5.91
CA GLU A 93 -0.29 -14.42 6.29
C GLU A 93 0.45 -15.45 7.17
N ARG A 94 1.76 -15.58 7.02
CA ARG A 94 2.61 -16.50 7.80
C ARG A 94 3.15 -15.89 9.09
N LEU A 95 2.83 -14.62 9.38
CA LEU A 95 3.43 -13.85 10.46
C LEU A 95 2.38 -13.42 11.51
N PRO A 96 2.36 -14.05 12.70
CA PRO A 96 1.50 -13.62 13.79
C PRO A 96 1.73 -12.15 14.17
N GLY A 97 0.65 -11.46 14.54
CA GLY A 97 0.73 -10.08 15.04
C GLY A 97 0.93 -8.99 13.97
N GLN A 98 0.92 -9.33 12.68
CA GLN A 98 1.03 -8.36 11.58
C GLN A 98 -0.32 -7.87 11.05
N THR A 99 -1.38 -7.97 11.86
CA THR A 99 -2.78 -7.73 11.43
C THR A 99 -2.99 -6.42 10.68
N THR A 100 -2.46 -5.31 11.19
CA THR A 100 -2.58 -4.00 10.53
C THR A 100 -1.73 -3.91 9.26
N ARG A 101 -0.57 -4.57 9.19
CA ARG A 101 0.22 -4.63 7.95
C ARG A 101 -0.46 -5.47 6.88
N SER A 102 -1.07 -6.60 7.27
CA SER A 102 -1.92 -7.39 6.38
C SER A 102 -3.07 -6.56 5.82
N ALA A 103 -3.73 -5.73 6.66
CA ALA A 103 -4.81 -4.87 6.21
C ALA A 103 -4.38 -3.80 5.19
N LEU A 104 -3.14 -3.29 5.27
CA LEU A 104 -2.58 -2.40 4.23
C LEU A 104 -2.49 -3.13 2.89
N VAL A 105 -1.93 -4.34 2.89
CA VAL A 105 -1.80 -5.13 1.65
C VAL A 105 -3.18 -5.51 1.09
N LEU A 106 -4.12 -5.90 1.94
CA LEU A 106 -5.50 -6.19 1.54
C LEU A 106 -6.18 -4.95 0.94
N THR A 107 -5.99 -3.77 1.53
CA THR A 107 -6.49 -2.51 0.97
C THR A 107 -5.96 -2.29 -0.45
N ASN A 108 -4.65 -2.47 -0.64
CA ASN A 108 -3.99 -2.31 -1.94
C ASN A 108 -4.45 -3.34 -2.98
N LEU A 109 -4.56 -4.63 -2.60
CA LEU A 109 -5.09 -5.68 -3.46
C LEU A 109 -6.55 -5.42 -3.85
N GLY A 110 -7.36 -4.91 -2.92
CA GLY A 110 -8.74 -4.52 -3.17
C GLY A 110 -8.86 -3.41 -4.21
N GLN A 111 -8.07 -2.34 -4.05
CA GLN A 111 -8.00 -1.23 -5.00
C GLN A 111 -7.49 -1.66 -6.38
N LEU A 112 -6.45 -2.50 -6.42
CA LEU A 112 -5.96 -3.08 -7.67
C LEU A 112 -7.03 -3.96 -8.35
N SER A 113 -7.74 -4.78 -7.58
CA SER A 113 -8.81 -5.63 -8.09
C SER A 113 -9.96 -4.79 -8.66
N LEU A 114 -10.33 -3.66 -8.04
CA LEU A 114 -11.28 -2.70 -8.64
C LEU A 114 -10.79 -2.17 -9.97
N LYS A 115 -9.52 -1.75 -10.04
CA LYS A 115 -8.92 -1.21 -11.26
C LYS A 115 -8.89 -2.25 -12.39
N LEU A 116 -8.66 -3.51 -12.06
CA LEU A 116 -8.69 -4.64 -12.99
C LEU A 116 -10.10 -5.16 -13.32
N GLY A 117 -11.15 -4.62 -12.69
CA GLY A 117 -12.53 -5.11 -12.87
C GLY A 117 -12.80 -6.48 -12.22
N GLN A 118 -11.90 -6.96 -11.35
CA GLN A 118 -12.02 -8.22 -10.62
C GLN A 118 -12.90 -8.03 -9.38
N LEU A 119 -14.19 -7.73 -9.63
CA LEU A 119 -15.13 -7.29 -8.60
C LEU A 119 -15.25 -8.27 -7.40
N PRO A 120 -15.37 -9.61 -7.57
CA PRO A 120 -15.46 -10.51 -6.43
C PRO A 120 -14.23 -10.49 -5.51
N ALA A 121 -13.03 -10.40 -6.09
CA ALA A 121 -11.78 -10.31 -5.33
C ALA A 121 -11.65 -8.96 -4.62
N ALA A 122 -12.04 -7.87 -5.30
CA ALA A 122 -12.08 -6.55 -4.70
C ALA A 122 -12.95 -6.52 -3.43
N LEU A 123 -14.16 -7.09 -3.51
CA LEU A 123 -15.07 -7.14 -2.38
C LEU A 123 -14.48 -7.90 -1.19
N ASP A 124 -13.93 -9.11 -1.41
CA ASP A 124 -13.31 -9.91 -0.34
C ASP A 124 -12.19 -9.13 0.37
N TYR A 125 -11.23 -8.61 -0.41
CA TYR A 125 -10.07 -7.92 0.13
C TYR A 125 -10.47 -6.66 0.90
N LEU A 126 -11.37 -5.84 0.34
CA LEU A 126 -11.80 -4.60 0.97
C LEU A 126 -12.64 -4.87 2.23
N GLN A 127 -13.53 -5.87 2.24
CA GLN A 127 -14.29 -6.21 3.43
C GLN A 127 -13.38 -6.66 4.59
N ARG A 128 -12.41 -7.54 4.30
CA ARG A 128 -11.44 -8.00 5.30
C ARG A 128 -10.59 -6.85 5.83
N ALA A 129 -10.14 -5.93 4.95
CA ALA A 129 -9.41 -4.75 5.36
C ALA A 129 -10.27 -3.81 6.24
N ALA A 130 -11.54 -3.57 5.87
CA ALA A 130 -12.46 -2.72 6.61
C ALA A 130 -12.70 -3.26 8.03
N THR A 131 -12.90 -4.57 8.19
CA THR A 131 -13.05 -5.21 9.51
C THR A 131 -11.83 -4.93 10.39
N ILE A 132 -10.62 -5.10 9.86
CA ILE A 132 -9.39 -4.85 10.62
C ILE A 132 -9.25 -3.37 10.96
N TRP A 133 -9.42 -2.46 10.00
CA TRP A 133 -9.27 -1.03 10.25
C TRP A 133 -10.27 -0.49 11.26
N ARG A 134 -11.50 -0.98 11.22
CA ARG A 134 -12.53 -0.66 12.20
C ARG A 134 -12.16 -1.21 13.59
N GLN A 135 -11.70 -2.45 13.68
CA GLN A 135 -11.29 -3.07 14.96
C GLN A 135 -10.14 -2.31 15.64
N TYR A 136 -9.17 -1.80 14.87
CA TYR A 136 -7.99 -1.11 15.39
C TYR A 136 -8.14 0.43 15.44
N GLY A 137 -9.33 0.96 15.16
CA GLY A 137 -9.58 2.41 15.21
C GLY A 137 -8.79 3.23 14.20
N GLN A 138 -8.37 2.63 13.08
CA GLN A 138 -7.56 3.27 12.05
C GLN A 138 -8.43 4.01 11.04
N LEU A 139 -9.02 5.14 11.47
CA LEU A 139 -10.10 5.82 10.75
C LEU A 139 -9.71 6.29 9.34
N LEU A 140 -8.50 6.79 9.14
CA LEU A 140 -8.02 7.24 7.82
C LEU A 140 -7.98 6.08 6.81
N TRP A 141 -7.48 4.92 7.24
CA TRP A 141 -7.40 3.73 6.42
C TRP A 141 -8.77 3.08 6.22
N LEU A 142 -9.64 3.13 7.24
CA LEU A 142 -11.03 2.69 7.11
C LEU A 142 -11.76 3.51 6.03
N ALA A 143 -11.63 4.84 6.06
CA ALA A 143 -12.24 5.71 5.05
C ALA A 143 -11.78 5.38 3.62
N ASN A 144 -10.49 5.09 3.42
CA ASN A 144 -9.96 4.65 2.13
C ASN A 144 -10.67 3.38 1.62
N VAL A 145 -10.80 2.38 2.49
CA VAL A 145 -11.42 1.10 2.15
C VAL A 145 -12.92 1.26 1.90
N LEU A 146 -13.62 2.09 2.69
CA LEU A 146 -15.03 2.37 2.49
C LEU A 146 -15.28 3.06 1.13
N GLY A 147 -14.41 3.99 0.71
CA GLY A 147 -14.48 4.57 -0.62
C GLY A 147 -14.33 3.53 -1.75
N GLY A 148 -13.44 2.55 -1.59
CA GLY A 148 -13.32 1.42 -2.52
C GLY A 148 -14.56 0.51 -2.53
N LEU A 149 -15.14 0.22 -1.36
CA LEU A 149 -16.39 -0.53 -1.27
C LEU A 149 -17.56 0.24 -1.90
N ALA A 150 -17.60 1.56 -1.72
CA ALA A 150 -18.60 2.41 -2.35
C ALA A 150 -18.50 2.35 -3.88
N GLU A 151 -17.28 2.43 -4.42
CA GLU A 151 -17.02 2.26 -5.85
C GLU A 151 -17.45 0.87 -6.37
N TYR A 152 -17.17 -0.20 -5.61
CA TYR A 152 -17.66 -1.54 -5.92
C TYR A 152 -19.19 -1.57 -6.06
N PHE A 153 -19.91 -1.00 -5.09
CA PHE A 153 -21.36 -0.99 -5.10
C PHE A 153 -21.94 -0.09 -6.19
N GLN A 154 -21.28 1.02 -6.51
CA GLN A 154 -21.62 1.86 -7.66
C GLN A 154 -21.52 1.06 -8.97
N ARG A 155 -20.38 0.38 -9.20
CA ARG A 155 -20.14 -0.44 -10.40
C ARG A 155 -21.10 -1.63 -10.54
N THR A 156 -21.64 -2.13 -9.43
CA THR A 156 -22.61 -3.24 -9.40
C THR A 156 -24.07 -2.76 -9.35
N GLY A 157 -24.31 -1.44 -9.40
CA GLY A 157 -25.65 -0.85 -9.47
C GLY A 157 -26.36 -0.70 -8.12
N ASN A 158 -25.72 -1.03 -7.00
CA ASN A 158 -26.29 -0.83 -5.67
C ASN A 158 -25.98 0.58 -5.15
N LEU A 159 -26.64 1.58 -5.74
CA LEU A 159 -26.38 3.00 -5.47
C LEU A 159 -26.70 3.41 -4.03
N VAL A 160 -27.65 2.72 -3.36
CA VAL A 160 -27.99 2.97 -1.96
C VAL A 160 -26.83 2.62 -1.04
N GLN A 161 -26.23 1.45 -1.22
CA GLN A 161 -25.04 1.05 -0.46
C GLN A 161 -23.84 1.93 -0.79
N ALA A 162 -23.63 2.26 -2.07
CA ALA A 162 -22.55 3.15 -2.50
C ALA A 162 -22.63 4.52 -1.82
N ARG A 163 -23.82 5.13 -1.83
CA ARG A 163 -24.10 6.43 -1.17
C ARG A 163 -23.75 6.38 0.31
N SER A 164 -24.28 5.40 1.03
CA SER A 164 -24.04 5.25 2.48
C SER A 164 -22.56 5.12 2.82
N LEU A 165 -21.79 4.38 2.00
CA LEU A 165 -20.37 4.16 2.24
C LEU A 165 -19.51 5.39 1.92
N TYR A 166 -19.84 6.15 0.87
CA TYR A 166 -19.19 7.43 0.62
C TYR A 166 -19.46 8.43 1.73
N GLU A 167 -20.71 8.51 2.22
CA GLU A 167 -21.08 9.38 3.34
C GLU A 167 -20.30 9.01 4.62
N GLU A 168 -20.23 7.74 4.99
CA GLU A 168 -19.42 7.26 6.12
C GLU A 168 -17.94 7.60 5.93
N ALA A 169 -17.38 7.36 4.74
CA ALA A 169 -15.98 7.67 4.44
C ALA A 169 -15.69 9.17 4.61
N ILE A 170 -16.55 10.05 4.09
CA ILE A 170 -16.42 11.50 4.22
C ILE A 170 -16.48 11.95 5.68
N GLU A 171 -17.41 11.38 6.46
CA GLU A 171 -17.53 11.68 7.89
C GLU A 171 -16.25 11.30 8.66
N LEU A 172 -15.70 10.11 8.39
CA LEU A 172 -14.44 9.69 9.00
C LEU A 172 -13.26 10.60 8.64
N LEU A 173 -13.20 11.09 7.40
CA LEU A 173 -12.14 12.01 6.96
C LEU A 173 -12.27 13.40 7.58
N ALA A 174 -13.47 13.81 8.01
CA ALA A 174 -13.67 15.09 8.68
C ALA A 174 -12.91 15.20 10.02
N ALA A 175 -12.52 14.08 10.63
CA ALA A 175 -11.64 14.06 11.80
C ALA A 175 -10.17 14.44 11.50
N PHE A 176 -9.79 14.59 10.23
CA PHE A 176 -8.42 14.88 9.80
C PHE A 176 -8.33 16.11 8.87
N PRO A 177 -8.81 17.30 9.29
CA PRO A 177 -8.93 18.47 8.41
C PRO A 177 -7.57 18.98 7.87
N ASP A 178 -6.49 18.80 8.63
CA ASP A 178 -5.14 19.25 8.25
C ASP A 178 -4.36 18.21 7.43
N ASN A 179 -4.94 17.04 7.16
CA ASN A 179 -4.29 15.99 6.40
C ASN A 179 -4.57 16.15 4.90
N ASP A 180 -3.52 16.41 4.11
CA ASP A 180 -3.63 16.61 2.64
C ASP A 180 -4.31 15.43 1.92
N TRP A 181 -3.99 14.21 2.33
CA TRP A 181 -4.58 13.01 1.76
C TRP A 181 -6.07 12.95 2.09
N ALA A 182 -6.47 13.22 3.34
CA ALA A 182 -7.87 13.25 3.76
C ALA A 182 -8.66 14.32 3.00
N ARG A 183 -8.10 15.51 2.83
CA ARG A 183 -8.74 16.59 2.06
C ARG A 183 -8.95 16.19 0.61
N LYS A 184 -7.93 15.61 -0.04
CA LYS A 184 -8.04 15.12 -1.42
C LYS A 184 -9.18 14.09 -1.54
N TRP A 185 -9.14 13.03 -0.75
CA TRP A 185 -10.12 11.96 -0.86
C TRP A 185 -11.53 12.37 -0.43
N THR A 186 -11.66 13.31 0.50
CA THR A 186 -12.96 13.92 0.82
C THR A 186 -13.57 14.61 -0.41
N ALA A 187 -12.76 15.32 -1.19
CA ALA A 187 -13.23 15.96 -2.43
C ALA A 187 -13.62 14.90 -3.47
N ASP A 188 -12.77 13.91 -3.71
CA ASP A 188 -13.02 12.83 -4.68
C ASP A 188 -14.29 12.03 -4.32
N PHE A 189 -14.49 11.70 -3.05
CA PHE A 189 -15.69 10.98 -2.59
C PHE A 189 -16.96 11.84 -2.68
N LYS A 190 -16.87 13.16 -2.45
CA LYS A 190 -18.02 14.07 -2.66
C LYS A 190 -18.41 14.15 -4.13
N GLU A 191 -17.42 14.19 -5.03
CA GLU A 191 -17.67 14.17 -6.47
C GLU A 191 -18.33 12.85 -6.89
N ALA A 192 -17.79 11.71 -6.45
CA ALA A 192 -18.38 10.40 -6.71
C ALA A 192 -19.82 10.29 -6.18
N LEU A 193 -20.05 10.74 -4.95
CA LEU A 193 -21.36 10.78 -4.29
C LEU A 193 -22.38 11.66 -5.04
N ALA A 194 -21.94 12.77 -5.63
CA ALA A 194 -22.78 13.64 -6.45
C ALA A 194 -23.14 13.01 -7.81
N GLY A 195 -22.32 12.06 -8.28
CA GLY A 195 -22.55 11.31 -9.52
C GLY A 195 -23.39 10.03 -9.39
N LEU A 196 -23.80 9.65 -8.18
CA LEU A 196 -24.70 8.51 -7.90
C LEU A 196 -26.17 8.88 -8.09
#